data_AF-A0A645FUQ1-F1
#
_entry.id   AF-A0A645FUQ1-F1
#
_cell.length_a   1.000
_cell.length_b   1.000
_cell.length_c   1.000
_cell.angle_alpha   90.00
_cell.angle_beta   90.00
_cell.angle_gamma   90.00
#
_symmetry.space_group_name_H-M   'P 1'
#
loop_
_entity.id
_entity.type
_entity.pdbx_description
1 polymer ?
#
loop_
_entity_poly.entity_id
_entity_poly.type
_entity_poly.pdbx_seq_one_letter_code
_entity_poly.pdbx_strand_id
1 'polypeptide(L)'
;MADLATAKVTISNADTTKPCGVRLTFTNQTNTEHFLMRHENASVSQTIAYKLFFNGSIIDSGDSVDWDGLSNGLFTKDIKVTQIKKSDVDKLLEGTYRDTITVTLTPKDSV
;
A
#
# COMPACT_ATOMS: atom_id res chain seq x y z
N MET A 1 10.50 6.52 -7.03
CA MET A 1 9.74 5.62 -6.13
C MET A 1 10.70 5.11 -5.08
N ALA A 2 10.21 4.87 -3.86
CA ALA A 2 11.00 4.30 -2.78
C ALA A 2 10.30 3.06 -2.24
N ASP A 3 11.06 2.01 -1.92
CA ASP A 3 10.52 0.78 -1.35
C ASP A 3 10.09 1.04 0.10
N LEU A 4 8.86 0.62 0.44
CA LEU A 4 8.30 0.77 1.78
C LEU A 4 8.27 -0.55 2.53
N ALA A 5 7.68 -1.58 1.91
CA ALA A 5 7.50 -2.91 2.48
C ALA A 5 7.34 -3.96 1.38
N THR A 6 7.42 -5.24 1.74
CA THR A 6 7.16 -6.35 0.81
C THR A 6 5.98 -7.18 1.32
N ALA A 7 4.91 -7.26 0.54
CA ALA A 7 3.80 -8.19 0.78
C ALA A 7 4.24 -9.61 0.44
N LYS A 8 3.93 -10.57 1.31
CA LYS A 8 4.27 -11.99 1.15
C LYS A 8 3.03 -12.86 1.31
N VAL A 9 2.80 -13.75 0.36
CA VAL A 9 1.69 -14.72 0.37
C VAL A 9 2.26 -16.10 0.12
N THR A 10 1.98 -17.03 1.02
CA THR A 10 2.31 -18.44 0.85
C THR A 10 1.02 -19.20 0.60
N ILE A 11 0.96 -19.88 -0.54
CA ILE A 11 -0.16 -20.75 -0.89
C ILE A 11 0.31 -22.21 -0.79
N SER A 12 -0.51 -23.03 -0.14
CA SER A 12 -0.28 -24.45 0.06
C SER A 12 -1.57 -25.22 -0.14
N ASN A 13 -1.48 -26.44 -0.68
CA ASN A 13 -2.62 -27.31 -1.00
C ASN A 13 -3.64 -26.68 -1.97
N ALA A 14 -3.21 -25.78 -2.85
CA ALA A 14 -4.04 -25.27 -3.92
C ALA A 14 -4.34 -26.37 -4.95
N ASP A 15 -5.59 -26.42 -5.40
CA ASP A 15 -6.04 -27.21 -6.54
C ASP A 15 -5.35 -26.69 -7.81
N THR A 16 -4.55 -27.54 -8.47
CA THR A 16 -3.79 -27.16 -9.66
C THR A 16 -4.67 -26.78 -10.86
N THR A 17 -5.96 -27.08 -10.81
CA THR A 17 -6.94 -26.73 -11.84
C THR A 17 -7.66 -25.40 -11.56
N LYS A 18 -7.47 -24.81 -10.38
CA LYS A 18 -8.15 -23.57 -9.95
C LYS A 18 -7.14 -22.59 -9.35
N PRO A 19 -6.71 -21.56 -10.10
CA PRO A 19 -5.82 -20.55 -9.54
C PRO A 19 -6.47 -19.86 -8.34
N CYS A 20 -5.66 -19.59 -7.31
CA CYS A 20 -6.08 -18.82 -6.15
C CYS A 20 -5.83 -17.33 -6.39
N GLY A 21 -6.48 -16.50 -5.59
CA GLY A 21 -6.20 -15.06 -5.54
C GLY A 21 -6.32 -14.52 -4.13
N VAL A 22 -5.80 -13.32 -3.94
CA VAL A 22 -6.04 -12.53 -2.73
C VAL A 22 -6.38 -11.10 -3.15
N ARG A 23 -7.27 -10.46 -2.40
CA ARG A 23 -7.53 -9.02 -2.51
C ARG A 23 -6.77 -8.31 -1.40
N LEU A 24 -5.98 -7.32 -1.76
CA LEU A 24 -5.34 -6.42 -0.80
C LEU A 24 -6.07 -5.09 -0.79
N THR A 25 -6.48 -4.63 0.38
CA THR A 25 -7.06 -3.30 0.58
C THR A 25 -6.09 -2.45 1.39
N PHE A 26 -5.82 -1.23 0.93
CA PHE A 26 -4.86 -0.32 1.55
C PHE A 26 -5.59 0.88 2.16
N THR A 27 -5.45 1.11 3.46
CA THR A 27 -6.09 2.24 4.15
C THR A 27 -5.08 2.99 5.02
N ASN A 28 -5.38 4.25 5.34
CA ASN A 28 -4.66 4.99 6.38
C ASN A 28 -5.42 4.95 7.72
N GLN A 29 -4.73 5.29 8.80
CA GLN A 29 -5.30 5.28 10.16
C GLN A 29 -6.53 6.18 10.32
N THR A 30 -6.66 7.23 9.50
CA THR A 30 -7.76 8.20 9.57
C THR A 30 -8.92 7.89 8.63
N ASN A 31 -8.87 6.79 7.86
CA ASN A 31 -9.79 6.48 6.76
C ASN A 31 -10.08 7.68 5.84
N THR A 32 -9.08 8.53 5.61
CA THR A 32 -9.18 9.66 4.68
C THR A 32 -9.02 9.19 3.23
N GLU A 33 -9.55 9.96 2.28
CA GLU A 33 -9.45 9.68 0.83
C GLU A 33 -8.00 9.67 0.30
N HIS A 34 -7.06 10.24 1.05
CA HIS A 34 -5.65 10.35 0.66
C HIS A 34 -4.71 9.83 1.74
N PHE A 35 -3.60 9.23 1.32
CA PHE A 35 -2.46 8.97 2.18
C PHE A 35 -1.68 10.25 2.46
N LEU A 36 -1.41 10.54 3.73
CA LEU A 36 -0.88 11.82 4.19
C LEU A 36 0.13 11.60 5.32
N MET A 37 1.40 11.91 5.07
CA MET A 37 2.38 11.97 6.14
C MET A 37 2.17 13.26 6.93
N ARG A 38 2.03 13.13 8.25
CA ARG A 38 1.82 14.24 9.19
C ARG A 38 3.11 14.54 9.92
N HIS A 39 3.36 15.81 10.18
CA HIS A 39 4.53 16.23 10.94
C HIS A 39 4.46 15.67 12.38
N GLU A 40 5.59 15.21 12.94
CA GLU A 40 5.62 14.61 14.28
C GLU A 40 5.29 15.61 15.40
N ASN A 41 5.61 16.90 15.20
CA ASN A 41 5.06 17.98 16.04
C ASN A 41 3.59 18.21 15.71
N ALA A 42 2.69 17.84 16.63
CA ALA A 42 1.25 17.96 16.49
C ALA A 42 0.72 19.39 16.33
N SER A 43 1.52 20.42 16.67
CA SER A 43 1.16 21.82 16.42
C SER A 43 1.34 22.24 14.96
N VAL A 44 1.98 21.41 14.12
CA VAL A 44 2.21 21.67 12.70
C VAL A 44 1.11 20.97 11.88
N SER A 45 0.27 21.74 11.20
CA SER A 45 -0.85 21.21 10.40
C SER A 45 -0.48 20.79 8.97
N GLN A 46 0.77 21.05 8.55
CA GLN A 46 1.26 20.69 7.23
C GLN A 46 1.34 19.17 7.05
N THR A 47 1.11 18.70 5.82
CA THR A 47 1.16 17.28 5.47
C THR A 47 1.84 17.06 4.12
N ILE A 48 2.39 15.87 3.90
CA ILE A 48 2.94 15.42 2.63
C ILE A 48 1.99 14.38 2.04
N ALA A 49 1.34 14.72 0.92
CA ALA A 49 0.55 13.77 0.17
C ALA A 49 1.44 12.81 -0.63
N TYR A 50 1.03 11.54 -0.67
CA TYR A 50 1.71 10.51 -1.44
C TYR A 50 0.70 9.48 -1.94
N LYS A 51 1.15 8.62 -2.86
CA LYS A 51 0.40 7.44 -3.28
C LYS A 51 1.24 6.19 -3.07
N LEU A 52 0.58 5.04 -3.01
CA LEU A 52 1.26 3.76 -3.06
C LEU A 52 1.30 3.24 -4.49
N PHE A 53 2.26 2.36 -4.75
CA PHE A 53 2.34 1.59 -5.97
C PHE A 53 2.45 0.11 -5.62
N PHE A 54 1.52 -0.68 -6.14
CA PHE A 54 1.45 -2.11 -5.90
C PHE A 54 0.93 -2.83 -7.14
N ASN A 55 1.56 -3.94 -7.51
CA ASN A 55 1.16 -4.78 -8.64
C ASN A 55 0.97 -4.02 -9.98
N GLY A 56 1.78 -3.01 -10.27
CA GLY A 56 1.65 -2.20 -11.49
C GLY A 56 0.63 -1.06 -11.40
N SER A 57 -0.11 -0.96 -10.30
CA SER A 57 -1.18 0.02 -10.10
C SER A 57 -0.76 1.10 -9.10
N ILE A 58 -1.23 2.32 -9.35
CA ILE A 58 -1.22 3.41 -8.38
C ILE A 58 -2.44 3.22 -7.47
N ILE A 59 -2.22 3.33 -6.17
CA ILE A 59 -3.20 3.01 -5.13
C ILE A 59 -3.50 4.28 -4.33
N ASP A 60 -4.78 4.65 -4.29
CA ASP A 60 -5.33 5.65 -3.37
C ASP A 60 -5.81 4.99 -2.07
N SER A 61 -6.06 5.80 -1.03
CA SER A 61 -6.49 5.26 0.26
C SER A 61 -7.92 4.75 0.16
N GLY A 62 -8.14 3.51 0.61
CA GLY A 62 -9.40 2.78 0.46
C GLY A 62 -9.42 1.86 -0.76
N ASP A 63 -8.48 2.01 -1.69
CA ASP A 63 -8.43 1.16 -2.88
C ASP A 63 -8.10 -0.30 -2.52
N SER A 64 -8.58 -1.19 -3.39
CA SER A 64 -8.25 -2.60 -3.35
C SER A 64 -7.69 -3.08 -4.68
N VAL A 65 -6.74 -4.01 -4.62
CA VAL A 65 -6.12 -4.65 -5.78
C VAL A 65 -6.18 -6.15 -5.63
N ASP A 66 -6.62 -6.78 -6.71
CA ASP A 66 -6.60 -8.23 -6.83
C ASP A 66 -5.19 -8.70 -7.24
N TRP A 67 -4.73 -9.71 -6.54
CA TRP A 67 -3.52 -10.46 -6.83
C TRP A 67 -3.90 -11.90 -7.10
N ASP A 68 -4.22 -12.15 -8.36
CA ASP A 68 -4.73 -13.43 -8.87
C ASP A 68 -3.61 -14.27 -9.52
N GLY A 69 -3.97 -15.48 -9.96
CA GLY A 69 -3.04 -16.40 -10.63
C GLY A 69 -2.03 -17.07 -9.69
N LEU A 70 -2.37 -17.13 -8.40
CA LEU A 70 -1.52 -17.76 -7.38
C LEU A 70 -1.69 -19.28 -7.41
N SER A 71 -0.59 -20.00 -7.23
CA SER A 71 -0.52 -21.47 -7.15
C SER A 71 0.32 -21.86 -5.95
N ASN A 72 0.58 -23.16 -5.73
CA ASN A 72 1.43 -23.57 -4.59
C ASN A 72 2.82 -22.90 -4.65
N GLY A 73 3.21 -22.20 -3.59
CA GLY A 73 4.49 -21.49 -3.54
C GLY A 73 4.46 -20.21 -2.70
N LEU A 74 5.60 -19.51 -2.72
CA LEU A 74 5.78 -18.19 -2.10
C LEU A 74 5.73 -17.10 -3.17
N PHE A 75 4.87 -16.12 -2.95
CA PHE A 75 4.72 -14.96 -3.81
C PHE A 75 5.05 -13.70 -3.02
N THR A 76 5.83 -12.81 -3.63
CA THR A 76 6.26 -11.56 -3.01
C THR A 76 6.05 -10.41 -3.97
N LYS A 77 5.56 -9.27 -3.45
CA LYS A 77 5.46 -8.02 -4.21
C LYS A 77 5.81 -6.84 -3.32
N ASP A 78 6.59 -5.93 -3.89
CA ASP A 78 6.95 -4.69 -3.20
C ASP A 78 5.78 -3.72 -3.19
N ILE A 79 5.61 -3.06 -2.06
CA ILE A 79 4.77 -1.89 -1.86
C ILE A 79 5.72 -0.70 -1.86
N LYS A 80 5.50 0.24 -2.78
CA LYS A 80 6.38 1.41 -2.94
C LYS A 80 5.61 2.69 -2.68
N VAL A 81 6.29 3.71 -2.18
CA VAL A 81 5.78 5.08 -2.12
C VAL A 81 6.13 5.81 -3.42
N THR A 82 5.16 6.58 -3.92
CA THR A 82 5.28 7.34 -5.16
C THR A 82 4.53 8.67 -5.11
N GLN A 83 4.70 9.46 -6.17
CA GLN A 83 4.01 10.75 -6.39
C GLN A 83 4.23 11.84 -5.33
N ILE A 84 5.30 11.73 -4.53
CA ILE A 84 5.79 12.86 -3.73
C ILE A 84 6.46 13.86 -4.67
N LYS A 85 5.92 15.07 -4.76
CA LYS A 85 6.49 16.15 -5.59
C LYS A 85 7.43 17.01 -4.75
N LYS A 86 8.65 17.22 -5.23
CA LYS A 86 9.65 18.04 -4.55
C LYS A 86 9.14 19.47 -4.27
N SER A 87 8.43 20.08 -5.22
CA SER A 87 7.83 21.41 -5.08
C SER A 87 6.89 21.57 -3.88
N ASP A 88 6.25 20.47 -3.48
CA ASP A 88 5.26 20.45 -2.41
C ASP A 88 5.95 20.28 -1.05
N VAL A 89 7.14 19.67 -1.03
CA VAL A 89 7.96 19.44 0.16
C VAL A 89 8.88 20.62 0.48
N ASP A 90 9.42 21.32 -0.53
CA ASP A 90 10.37 22.42 -0.36
C ASP A 90 9.81 23.63 0.42
N LYS A 91 8.48 23.70 0.62
CA LYS A 91 7.78 24.77 1.35
C LYS A 91 7.35 24.36 2.76
N LEU A 92 7.61 23.13 3.14
CA LEU A 92 7.18 22.58 4.42
C LEU A 92 8.18 22.91 5.51
N LEU A 93 7.70 22.97 6.75
CA LEU A 93 8.57 23.08 7.91
C LEU A 93 9.53 21.89 7.95
N GLU A 94 10.79 22.15 8.26
CA GLU A 94 11.76 21.08 8.46
C GLU A 94 11.35 20.18 9.62
N GLY A 95 11.54 18.88 9.45
CA GLY A 95 11.25 17.90 10.48
C GLY A 95 10.82 16.55 9.92
N THR A 96 10.44 15.65 10.82
CA THR A 96 10.01 14.31 10.47
C THR A 96 8.51 14.30 10.19
N TYR A 97 8.13 13.72 9.04
CA TYR A 97 6.75 13.43 8.68
C TYR A 97 6.53 11.91 8.69
N ARG A 98 5.42 11.46 9.29
CA ARG A 98 5.09 10.04 9.44
C ARG A 98 3.64 9.75 9.08
N ASP A 99 3.39 8.57 8.54
CA ASP A 99 2.06 7.99 8.36
C ASP A 99 2.07 6.51 8.75
N THR A 100 0.89 5.93 8.98
CA THR A 100 0.71 4.49 9.18
C THR A 100 -0.34 3.97 8.21
N ILE A 101 0.06 2.96 7.43
CA ILE A 101 -0.78 2.31 6.44
C ILE A 101 -1.19 0.94 6.96
N THR A 102 -2.48 0.64 6.87
CA THR A 102 -3.03 -0.68 7.13
C THR A 102 -3.26 -1.40 5.81
N VAL A 103 -2.76 -2.63 5.72
CA VAL A 103 -2.97 -3.49 4.55
C VAL A 103 -3.75 -4.72 5.00
N THR A 104 -4.97 -4.86 4.48
CA THR A 104 -5.82 -6.02 4.76
C THR A 104 -5.77 -6.97 3.57
N LEU A 105 -5.49 -8.24 3.84
CA LEU A 105 -5.50 -9.30 2.83
C LEU A 105 -6.72 -10.20 3.02
N THR A 106 -7.52 -10.34 1.97
CA THR A 106 -8.71 -11.20 1.95
C THR A 106 -8.53 -12.30 0.89
N PRO A 107 -8.61 -13.58 1.24
CA PRO A 107 -8.58 -14.67 0.26
C PRO A 107 -9.72 -14.57 -0.77
N LYS A 108 -9.45 -14.95 -2.02
CA LYS A 108 -10.45 -15.19 -3.06
C LYS A 108 -10.46 -16.68 -3.36
N ASP A 109 -11.54 -17.36 -2.97
CA ASP A 109 -11.72 -18.79 -3.28
C ASP A 109 -12.07 -18.96 -4.76
N SER A 110 -11.13 -19.54 -5.53
CA SER A 110 -11.18 -19.82 -6.97
C SER A 110 -11.52 -18.62 -7.88
N VAL A 111 -10.53 -18.17 -8.66
CA VAL A 111 -10.72 -17.25 -9.81
C VAL A 111 -10.84 -18.01 -11.11
#